data_AF-B3XQ35-F1
#
_entry.id   AF-B3XQ35-F1
#
_cell.length_a   1.000
_cell.length_b   1.000
_cell.length_c   1.000
_cell.angle_alpha   90.00
_cell.angle_beta   90.00
_cell.angle_gamma   90.00
#
_symmetry.space_group_name_H-M   'P 1'
#
loop_
_entity.id
_entity.type
_entity.pdbx_description
1 polymer ?
#
loop_
_entity_poly.entity_id
_entity_poly.type
_entity_poly.pdbx_seq_one_letter_code
_entity_poly.pdbx_strand_id
1 'polypeptide(L)' 'MIKKYYSVCDFWGNEVFGTYDKEEAQNYFLDNDDEHNNDLQVFQYKEVTEIGDDGFNWGSHLQDKQIMTINY' A
#
# COMPACT_ATOMS: atom_id res chain seq x y z
N MET A 1 -6.24 -15.48 11.45
CA MET A 1 -6.15 -14.06 11.87
C MET A 1 -6.09 -13.26 10.58
N ILE A 2 -7.07 -12.41 10.30
CA ILE A 2 -7.13 -11.67 9.02
C ILE A 2 -6.01 -10.63 9.04
N LYS A 3 -4.95 -10.82 8.25
CA LYS A 3 -3.90 -9.81 8.07
C LYS A 3 -4.32 -8.86 6.95
N LYS A 4 -4.19 -7.56 7.20
CA LYS A 4 -4.38 -6.52 6.19
C LYS A 4 -3.04 -6.22 5.53
N TYR A 5 -3.04 -6.02 4.23
CA TYR A 5 -1.88 -5.55 3.48
C TYR A 5 -2.12 -4.12 3.03
N TYR A 6 -1.09 -3.28 3.12
CA TYR A 6 -1.10 -1.90 2.70
C TYR A 6 -0.04 -1.71 1.62
N SER A 7 -0.45 -1.16 0.49
CA SER A 7 0.40 -0.90 -0.68
C SER A 7 0.38 0.60 -0.94
N VAL A 8 1.56 1.22 -0.98
CA VAL A 8 1.74 2.58 -1.49
C VAL A 8 2.15 2.46 -2.95
N CYS A 9 1.40 3.11 -3.83
CA CYS A 9 1.61 3.08 -5.26
C CYS A 9 1.88 4.48 -5.81
N ASP A 10 2.55 4.56 -6.96
CA ASP A 10 2.63 5.77 -7.76
C ASP A 10 1.29 6.07 -8.50
N PHE A 11 1.26 7.18 -9.22
CA PHE A 11 0.11 7.61 -10.03
C PHE A 11 -0.36 6.56 -11.05
N TRP A 12 0.56 5.73 -11.54
CA TRP A 12 0.28 4.68 -12.52
C TRP A 12 -0.23 3.38 -11.87
N GLY A 13 -0.27 3.33 -10.54
CA GLY A 13 -0.67 2.16 -9.77
C GLY A 13 0.46 1.14 -9.57
N ASN A 14 1.72 1.50 -9.83
CA ASN A 14 2.85 0.64 -9.53
C ASN A 14 3.15 0.71 -8.04
N GLU A 15 3.24 -0.45 -7.38
CA GLU A 15 3.64 -0.52 -5.97
C GLU A 15 5.10 -0.06 -5.80
N VAL A 16 5.29 0.89 -4.90
CA VAL A 16 6.61 1.41 -4.51
C VAL A 16 6.97 1.03 -3.08
N PHE A 17 5.97 0.71 -2.26
CA PHE A 17 6.15 0.24 -0.89
C PHE A 17 4.98 -0.65 -0.44
N GLY A 18 5.27 -1.67 0.36
CA GLY A 18 4.31 -2.66 0.82
C GLY A 18 4.57 -3.10 2.25
N THR A 19 3.54 -3.14 3.09
CA THR A 19 3.66 -3.53 4.51
C THR A 19 2.37 -4.12 5.05
N TYR A 20 2.48 -4.86 6.16
CA TYR A 20 1.33 -5.30 6.95
C TYR A 20 1.00 -4.35 8.10
N ASP A 21 1.84 -3.33 8.33
CA ASP A 21 1.64 -2.30 9.33
C ASP A 21 1.02 -1.06 8.70
N LYS A 22 -0.07 -0.57 9.30
CA LYS A 22 -0.76 0.63 8.81
C LYS A 22 0.09 1.88 9.01
N GLU A 23 0.76 2.01 10.17
CA GLU A 23 1.51 3.21 10.51
C GLU A 23 2.74 3.36 9.60
N GLU A 24 3.42 2.26 9.27
CA GLU A 24 4.53 2.29 8.31
C GLU A 24 4.08 2.76 6.91
N ALA A 25 2.94 2.29 6.41
CA ALA A 25 2.42 2.72 5.11
C ALA A 25 2.06 4.21 5.11
N GLN A 26 1.49 4.71 6.23
CA GLN A 26 1.15 6.12 6.37
C GLN A 26 2.38 7.02 6.48
N ASN A 27 3.38 6.61 7.27
CA ASN A 27 4.63 7.35 7.40
C ASN A 27 5.37 7.40 6.07
N TYR A 28 5.47 6.27 5.37
CA TYR A 28 6.06 6.25 4.02
C TYR A 28 5.33 7.20 3.07
N PHE A 29 4.00 7.17 3.05
CA PHE A 29 3.21 8.09 2.24
C PHE A 29 3.51 9.55 2.59
N LEU A 30 3.42 9.94 3.87
CA LEU A 30 3.62 11.33 4.30
C LEU A 30 5.04 11.83 4.04
N ASP A 31 6.05 10.99 4.28
CA ASP A 31 7.45 11.35 4.07
C ASP A 31 7.79 11.52 2.57
N ASN A 32 7.05 10.87 1.66
CA ASN A 32 7.32 10.85 0.22
C ASN A 32 6.30 11.64 -0.64
N ASP A 33 5.14 12.04 -0.08
CA ASP A 33 4.14 12.88 -0.76
C ASP A 33 4.67 14.32 -0.96
N ASP A 34 5.47 14.82 0.00
CA ASP A 34 6.03 16.18 -0.03
C ASP A 34 7.27 16.33 -0.97
N GLU A 35 7.91 15.23 -1.41
CA GLU A 35 9.15 15.27 -2.22
C GLU A 35 8.96 15.64 -3.71
N HIS A 36 7.84 16.26 -4.08
CA HIS A 36 7.66 16.96 -5.37
C HIS A 36 7.73 16.08 -6.64
N ASN A 37 6.89 15.04 -6.80
CA ASN A 37 6.37 14.59 -8.12
C ASN A 37 5.62 13.25 -8.12
N ASN A 38 5.56 12.53 -7.00
CA ASN A 38 4.88 11.25 -6.98
C ASN A 38 3.48 11.46 -6.41
N ASP A 39 2.46 11.55 -7.26
CA ASP A 39 1.07 11.46 -6.82
C ASP A 39 0.87 10.04 -6.24
N LEU A 40 1.17 9.89 -4.95
CA LEU A 40 1.12 8.59 -4.27
C LEU A 40 -0.32 8.23 -3.92
N GLN A 41 -0.58 6.93 -3.86
CA GLN A 41 -1.87 6.37 -3.50
C GLN A 41 -1.68 5.22 -2.52
N VAL A 42 -2.48 5.16 -1.45
CA VAL A 42 -2.44 4.05 -0.49
C VAL A 42 -3.64 3.14 -0.68
N PHE A 43 -3.38 1.86 -0.94
CA PHE A 43 -4.38 0.80 -1.06
C PHE A 43 -4.34 -0.10 0.17
N GLN A 44 -5.51 -0.40 0.73
CA GLN A 44 -5.67 -1.44 1.75
C GLN A 44 -6.36 -2.66 1.14
N TYR A 45 -5.85 -3.83 1.49
CA TYR A 45 -6.40 -5.12 1.08
C TYR A 45 -6.89 -5.90 2.32
N LYS A 46 -8.11 -6.42 2.24
CA LYS A 46 -8.65 -7.35 3.23
C LYS A 46 -8.19 -8.75 2.85
N GLU A 47 -7.20 -9.25 3.58
CA GLU A 47 -6.80 -10.67 3.63
C GLU A 47 -5.88 -11.16 2.51
N VAL A 48 -4.70 -11.63 2.92
CA VAL A 48 -3.88 -12.54 2.11
C VAL A 48 -3.62 -13.79 2.93
N THR A 49 -4.04 -14.95 2.42
CA THR A 49 -4.14 -16.20 3.19
C THR A 49 -2.87 -17.02 3.28
N GLU A 50 -1.82 -16.69 2.52
CA GLU A 50 -0.47 -17.25 2.65
C GLU A 50 0.43 -16.44 1.70
N ILE A 51 1.42 -15.72 2.22
CA ILE A 51 2.44 -15.06 1.38
C ILE A 51 3.82 -15.48 1.89
N GLY A 52 4.70 -15.87 0.96
CA GLY A 52 6.15 -15.92 1.21
C GLY A 52 6.71 -14.54 1.59
N ASP A 53 7.98 -14.50 1.97
CA ASP A 53 8.62 -13.36 2.66
C ASP A 53 8.66 -12.01 1.90
N ASP A 54 8.12 -11.88 0.68
CA ASP A 54 8.15 -10.66 -0.13
C ASP A 54 6.76 -10.15 -0.59
N GLY A 55 6.21 -9.16 0.12
CA GLY A 55 4.94 -8.51 -0.25
C GLY A 55 4.98 -7.72 -1.57
N PHE A 56 6.17 -7.35 -2.04
CA PHE A 56 6.43 -6.35 -3.11
C PHE A 56 5.85 -6.69 -4.51
N ASN A 57 5.44 -7.95 -4.74
CA ASN A 57 4.89 -8.39 -6.03
C ASN A 57 3.37 -8.68 -6.02
N TRP A 58 2.69 -8.47 -4.90
CA TRP A 58 1.32 -8.98 -4.72
C TRP A 58 0.20 -7.97 -4.95
N GLY A 59 0.50 -6.66 -4.96
CA GLY A 59 -0.50 -5.61 -5.17
C GLY A 59 -1.31 -5.76 -6.47
N SER A 60 -0.77 -6.41 -7.50
CA SER A 60 -1.46 -6.67 -8.78
C SER A 60 -2.43 -7.87 -8.75
N HIS A 61 -2.25 -8.80 -7.80
CA HIS A 61 -3.02 -10.05 -7.70
C HIS A 61 -4.20 -9.99 -6.73
N LEU A 62 -4.25 -8.95 -5.90
CA LEU A 62 -5.29 -8.78 -4.89
C LEU A 62 -6.52 -8.07 -5.50
N GLN A 63 -7.66 -8.76 -5.49
CA GLN A 63 -8.89 -8.33 -6.18
C GLN A 63 -9.73 -7.31 -5.40
N ASP A 64 -9.48 -7.15 -4.09
CA ASP A 64 -10.28 -6.29 -3.21
C ASP A 64 -9.52 -5.03 -2.76
N LYS A 65 -9.18 -4.18 -3.74
CA LYS A 65 -8.54 -2.87 -3.50
C LYS A 65 -9.54 -1.89 -2.91
N GLN A 66 -9.27 -1.38 -1.71
CA GLN A 66 -9.90 -0.17 -1.22
C GLN A 66 -8.87 0.96 -1.19
N ILE A 67 -9.12 2.03 -1.94
CA ILE A 67 -8.35 3.28 -1.81
C ILE A 67 -8.57 3.77 -0.38
N MET A 68 -7.48 3.92 0.36
CA MET A 68 -7.53 4.57 1.65
C MET A 68 -7.50 6.08 1.41
N THR A 69 -8.62 6.75 1.63
CA THR A 69 -8.63 8.22 1.69
C THR A 69 -7.88 8.63 2.95
N ILE A 70 -6.64 9.08 2.79
CA ILE A 70 -5.90 9.75 3.86
C ILE A 70 -6.45 11.18 3.87
N ASN A 71 -7.32 11.48 4.83
CA ASN A 71 -7.80 12.85 5.03
C ASN A 71 -6.62 13.68 5.57
N TYR A 72 -6.31 14.76 4.85
CA TYR A 72 -5.42 15.84 5.30
C TYR A 72 -6.01 16.58 6.51
#